data_AF-A0AA38LBS4-F1
#
_entry.id   AF-A0AA38LBS4-F1
#
_cell.length_a   1.000
_cell.length_b   1.000
_cell.length_c   1.000
_cell.angle_alpha   90.00
_cell.angle_beta   90.00
_cell.angle_gamma   90.00
#
_symmetry.space_group_name_H-M   'P 1'
#
loop_
_entity.id
_entity.type
_entity.pdbx_description
1 polymer ?
#
loop_
_entity_poly.entity_id
_entity_poly.type
_entity_poly.pdbx_seq_one_letter_code
_entity_poly.pdbx_strand_id
1 'polypeptide(L)'
;TFDGNKTGKKKSVPDDLGGRDLEDGIKNHCSRLPSVNFFKKVGAEVIGTFFMIFLGCGSVLIDKKTGGSITHLGVSLVWGMTVMVLIYTLGHISGAHFNPAVTLAFATVKKIPLNEIPGYIAAQVVGSISAGFVLRSLFGEIAHMAATVPAGSDRQSFVLEILITFLLMFVVCGVGTDTRAVGELTGLAVGATVVMVVIVAG
;
A
#
# COMPACT_ATOMS: atom_id res chain seq x y z
N THR A 1 -63.48 -27.96 -47.40
CA THR A 1 -63.55 -26.59 -47.95
C THR A 1 -62.54 -25.73 -47.20
N PHE A 2 -61.55 -25.19 -47.93
CA PHE A 2 -60.61 -24.07 -47.60
C PHE A 2 -59.73 -24.18 -46.33
N ASP A 3 -58.41 -24.39 -46.39
CA ASP A 3 -57.26 -23.62 -46.94
C ASP A 3 -56.69 -22.54 -45.97
N GLY A 4 -55.35 -22.43 -45.86
CA GLY A 4 -54.70 -21.24 -45.28
C GLY A 4 -53.44 -21.41 -44.42
N ASN A 5 -52.32 -21.82 -45.02
CA ASN A 5 -50.96 -21.53 -44.55
C ASN A 5 -50.71 -20.01 -44.44
N LYS A 6 -50.17 -19.50 -43.32
CA LYS A 6 -49.47 -18.20 -43.27
C LYS A 6 -48.25 -18.23 -42.35
N THR A 7 -47.09 -18.25 -43.00
CA THR A 7 -45.76 -17.93 -42.50
C THR A 7 -45.64 -16.43 -42.18
N GLY A 8 -45.45 -16.10 -40.90
CA GLY A 8 -45.14 -14.73 -40.45
C GLY A 8 -43.63 -14.55 -40.27
N LYS A 9 -42.94 -14.04 -41.30
CA LYS A 9 -41.59 -13.48 -41.16
C LYS A 9 -41.63 -12.29 -40.19
N LYS A 10 -41.02 -12.41 -39.01
CA LYS A 10 -40.65 -11.24 -38.20
C LYS A 10 -39.61 -10.43 -38.98
N LYS A 11 -39.99 -9.22 -39.40
CA LYS A 11 -39.04 -8.20 -39.89
C LYS A 11 -38.10 -7.85 -38.74
N SER A 12 -36.80 -8.00 -38.95
CA SER A 12 -35.76 -7.46 -38.08
C SER A 12 -35.82 -5.94 -38.13
N VAL A 13 -36.18 -5.33 -37.00
CA VAL A 13 -35.94 -3.90 -36.74
C VAL A 13 -34.43 -3.74 -36.58
N PRO A 14 -33.76 -2.82 -37.29
CA PRO A 14 -32.35 -2.55 -37.05
C PRO A 14 -32.23 -1.75 -35.75
N ASP A 15 -31.75 -2.40 -34.70
CA ASP A 15 -31.43 -1.77 -33.42
C ASP A 15 -30.21 -0.86 -33.58
N ASP A 16 -30.51 0.44 -33.59
CA ASP A 16 -29.82 1.47 -32.83
C ASP A 16 -28.28 1.34 -32.76
N LEU A 17 -27.63 1.86 -33.79
CA LEU A 17 -26.17 2.08 -33.80
C LEU A 17 -25.80 3.37 -33.05
N GLY A 18 -26.73 4.31 -32.84
CA GLY A 18 -26.45 5.58 -32.17
C GLY A 18 -26.58 5.54 -30.64
N GLY A 19 -27.50 4.71 -30.11
CA GLY A 19 -27.71 4.55 -28.67
C GLY A 19 -26.58 3.83 -27.95
N ARG A 20 -25.94 2.86 -28.61
CA ARG A 20 -24.80 2.10 -28.06
C ARG A 20 -23.56 2.96 -27.86
N ASP A 21 -23.22 3.78 -28.84
CA ASP A 21 -22.04 4.67 -28.79
C ASP A 21 -22.18 5.76 -27.72
N LEU A 22 -23.42 6.25 -27.51
CA LEU A 22 -23.72 7.25 -26.48
C LEU A 22 -23.74 6.64 -25.06
N GLU A 23 -24.33 5.44 -24.90
CA GLU A 23 -24.26 4.71 -23.63
C GLU A 23 -22.82 4.33 -23.26
N ASP A 24 -22.02 3.91 -24.23
CA ASP A 24 -20.61 3.58 -24.03
C ASP A 24 -19.79 4.83 -23.69
N GLY A 25 -20.09 5.98 -24.30
CA GLY A 25 -19.51 7.28 -23.94
C GLY A 25 -19.82 7.70 -22.51
N ILE A 26 -21.06 7.53 -22.06
CA ILE A 26 -21.50 7.89 -20.70
C ILE A 26 -20.93 6.93 -19.66
N LYS A 27 -20.91 5.61 -19.94
CA LYS A 27 -20.26 4.61 -19.05
C LYS A 27 -18.76 4.85 -18.93
N ASN A 28 -18.09 5.24 -20.02
CA ASN A 28 -16.67 5.59 -20.03
C ASN A 28 -16.34 6.92 -19.35
N HIS A 29 -17.32 7.82 -19.18
CA HIS A 29 -17.14 9.05 -18.42
C HIS A 29 -17.45 8.86 -16.93
N CYS A 30 -18.49 8.08 -16.61
CA CYS A 30 -18.89 7.78 -15.24
C CYS A 30 -17.90 6.83 -14.53
N SER A 31 -17.20 5.97 -15.28
CA SER A 31 -16.10 5.13 -14.78
C SER A 31 -14.82 5.90 -14.42
N ARG A 32 -14.71 7.19 -14.80
CA ARG A 32 -13.55 8.05 -14.48
C ARG A 32 -13.67 8.77 -13.14
N LEU A 33 -14.85 8.75 -12.51
CA LEU A 33 -15.01 9.33 -11.18
C LEU A 33 -14.44 8.38 -10.13
N PRO A 34 -13.58 8.86 -9.21
CA PRO A 34 -13.06 8.04 -8.13
C PRO A 34 -14.23 7.46 -7.32
N SER A 35 -14.31 6.13 -7.25
CA SER A 35 -15.36 5.47 -6.47
C SER A 35 -15.26 5.89 -5.00
N VAL A 36 -16.38 5.86 -4.27
CA VAL A 36 -16.39 6.10 -2.81
C VAL A 36 -15.38 5.20 -2.07
N ASN A 37 -15.08 4.03 -2.64
CA ASN A 37 -14.08 3.11 -2.11
C ASN A 37 -12.64 3.63 -2.30
N PHE A 38 -12.35 4.39 -3.35
CA PHE A 38 -11.03 4.97 -3.57
C PHE A 38 -10.65 6.00 -2.51
N PHE A 39 -11.56 6.91 -2.15
CA PHE A 39 -11.29 7.87 -1.08
C PHE A 39 -11.06 7.20 0.28
N LYS A 40 -11.76 6.09 0.56
CA LYS A 40 -11.51 5.27 1.75
C LYS A 40 -10.11 4.64 1.73
N LYS A 41 -9.69 4.08 0.59
CA LYS A 41 -8.33 3.54 0.40
C LYS A 41 -7.27 4.61 0.64
N VAL A 42 -7.41 5.77 0.00
CA VAL A 42 -6.50 6.92 0.15
C VAL A 42 -6.41 7.38 1.60
N GLY A 43 -7.55 7.54 2.29
CA GLY A 43 -7.57 7.90 3.71
C GLY A 43 -6.87 6.87 4.60
N ALA A 44 -7.09 5.58 4.35
CA ALA A 44 -6.41 4.50 5.06
C ALA A 44 -4.88 4.52 4.82
N GLU A 45 -4.43 4.80 3.60
CA GLU A 45 -3.00 4.94 3.31
C GLU A 45 -2.36 6.15 4.01
N VAL A 46 -3.04 7.30 4.07
CA VAL A 46 -2.56 8.46 4.84
C VAL A 46 -2.39 8.11 6.32
N ILE A 47 -3.43 7.53 6.93
CA ILE A 47 -3.44 7.20 8.36
C ILE A 47 -2.40 6.12 8.68
N GLY A 48 -2.34 5.07 7.86
CA GLY A 48 -1.40 3.98 8.05
C GLY A 48 0.05 4.44 7.89
N THR A 49 0.38 5.16 6.82
CA THR A 49 1.74 5.69 6.66
C THR A 49 2.10 6.69 7.75
N PHE A 50 1.17 7.53 8.20
CA PHE A 50 1.40 8.43 9.33
C PHE A 50 1.81 7.65 10.59
N PHE A 51 1.02 6.68 11.02
CA PHE A 51 1.33 5.92 12.24
C PHE A 51 2.57 5.04 12.09
N MET A 52 2.80 4.47 10.91
CA MET A 52 4.01 3.71 10.62
C MET A 52 5.28 4.55 10.86
N ILE A 53 5.34 5.75 10.28
CA ILE A 53 6.47 6.65 10.44
C ILE A 53 6.53 7.22 11.86
N PHE A 54 5.39 7.63 12.42
CA PHE A 54 5.33 8.20 13.76
C PHE A 54 5.86 7.24 14.83
N LEU A 55 5.42 5.98 14.82
CA LEU A 55 5.82 4.97 15.80
C LEU A 55 7.23 4.46 15.54
N GLY A 56 7.57 4.16 14.28
CA GLY A 56 8.90 3.68 13.88
C GLY A 56 9.99 4.68 14.21
N CYS A 57 9.94 5.88 13.61
CA CYS A 57 10.90 6.95 13.88
C CYS A 57 10.81 7.45 15.33
N GLY A 58 9.62 7.50 15.91
CA GLY A 58 9.42 7.86 17.32
C GLY A 58 10.18 6.94 18.28
N SER A 59 10.23 5.63 18.00
CA SER A 59 10.99 4.67 18.80
C SER A 59 12.50 4.95 18.77
N VAL A 60 13.05 5.31 17.60
CA VAL A 60 14.46 5.72 17.45
C VAL A 60 14.74 6.98 18.26
N LEU A 61 13.84 7.97 18.20
CA LEU A 61 14.01 9.22 18.94
C LEU A 61 13.92 9.04 20.45
N ILE A 62 13.01 8.18 20.92
CA ILE A 62 12.91 7.84 22.35
C ILE A 62 14.18 7.11 22.78
N ASP A 63 14.65 6.11 22.03
CA ASP A 63 15.87 5.38 22.36
C ASP A 63 17.07 6.33 22.48
N LYS A 64 17.21 7.29 21.56
CA LYS A 64 18.25 8.33 21.66
C LYS A 64 18.07 9.22 22.88
N LYS A 65 16.84 9.66 23.16
CA LYS A 65 16.53 10.54 24.31
C LYS A 65 16.79 9.87 25.65
N THR A 66 16.57 8.55 25.76
CA THR A 66 16.77 7.78 26.99
C THR A 66 18.18 7.19 27.12
N GLY A 67 19.07 7.47 26.17
CA GLY A 67 20.45 6.96 26.20
C GLY A 67 20.56 5.47 25.85
N GLY A 68 19.68 4.95 25.01
CA GLY A 68 19.74 3.57 24.50
C GLY A 68 18.90 2.56 25.28
N SER A 69 17.90 3.01 26.04
CA SER A 69 17.13 2.11 26.92
C SER A 69 16.20 1.14 26.17
N ILE A 70 15.76 1.49 24.96
CA ILE A 70 14.91 0.63 24.12
C ILE A 70 15.78 -0.39 23.39
N THR A 71 17.02 -0.02 23.08
CA THR A 71 18.00 -0.78 22.28
C THR A 71 17.56 -0.99 20.83
N HIS A 72 18.50 -1.40 19.98
CA HIS A 72 18.23 -1.74 18.58
C HIS A 72 17.14 -2.80 18.41
N LEU A 73 17.12 -3.80 19.31
CA LEU A 73 16.11 -4.84 19.29
C LEU A 73 14.70 -4.29 19.57
N GLY A 74 14.57 -3.38 20.54
CA GLY A 74 13.28 -2.77 20.85
C GLY A 74 12.75 -1.89 19.71
N VAL A 75 13.62 -1.10 19.09
CA VAL A 75 13.29 -0.32 17.87
C VAL A 75 12.82 -1.25 16.75
N SER A 76 13.54 -2.35 16.51
CA SER A 76 13.19 -3.33 15.47
C SER A 76 11.82 -3.97 15.71
N LEU A 77 11.50 -4.30 16.97
CA LEU A 77 10.19 -4.82 17.36
C LEU A 77 9.08 -3.79 17.13
N VAL A 78 9.30 -2.51 17.46
CA VAL A 78 8.30 -1.46 17.23
C VAL A 78 7.98 -1.32 15.74
N TRP A 79 8.99 -1.30 14.87
CA TRP A 79 8.77 -1.25 13.41
C TRP A 79 7.91 -2.41 12.92
N GLY A 80 8.29 -3.65 13.22
CA GLY A 80 7.57 -4.82 12.73
C GLY A 80 6.17 -4.99 13.34
N MET A 81 6.02 -4.73 14.64
CA MET A 81 4.70 -4.77 15.31
C MET A 81 3.77 -3.69 14.76
N THR A 82 4.29 -2.50 14.47
CA THR A 82 3.51 -1.43 13.86
C THR A 82 2.99 -1.85 12.48
N VAL A 83 3.86 -2.39 11.63
CA VAL A 83 3.46 -2.91 10.31
C VAL A 83 2.40 -4.00 10.44
N MET A 84 2.60 -4.97 11.34
CA MET A 84 1.62 -6.04 11.61
C MET A 84 0.25 -5.48 12.00
N VAL A 85 0.20 -4.58 12.98
CA VAL A 85 -1.05 -3.98 13.48
C VAL A 85 -1.76 -3.21 12.37
N LEU A 86 -1.02 -2.40 11.59
CA LEU A 86 -1.60 -1.60 10.52
C LEU A 86 -2.12 -2.46 9.37
N ILE A 87 -1.44 -3.56 9.01
CA ILE A 87 -1.93 -4.51 8.02
C ILE A 87 -3.25 -5.14 8.47
N TYR A 88 -3.35 -5.60 9.72
CA TYR A 88 -4.60 -6.17 10.23
C TYR A 88 -5.73 -5.14 10.36
N THR A 89 -5.39 -3.90 10.67
CA THR A 89 -6.39 -2.84 10.89
C THR A 89 -6.89 -2.23 9.57
N LEU A 90 -6.02 -2.03 8.59
CA LEU A 90 -6.31 -1.24 7.39
C LEU A 90 -6.16 -2.03 6.08
N GLY A 91 -5.60 -3.25 6.14
CA GLY A 91 -5.38 -4.10 4.96
C GLY A 91 -6.67 -4.42 4.20
N HIS A 92 -7.78 -4.60 4.91
CA HIS A 92 -9.08 -4.83 4.29
C HIS A 92 -9.67 -3.58 3.59
N ILE A 93 -9.14 -2.39 3.88
CA ILE A 93 -9.58 -1.12 3.29
C ILE A 93 -8.73 -0.76 2.08
N SER A 94 -7.40 -0.64 2.26
CA SER A 94 -6.47 -0.18 1.21
C SER A 94 -5.56 -1.25 0.62
N GLY A 95 -5.50 -2.44 1.21
CA GLY A 95 -4.41 -3.38 0.96
C GLY A 95 -3.16 -3.12 1.81
N ALA A 96 -3.17 -2.06 2.63
CA ALA A 96 -2.09 -1.69 3.55
C ALA A 96 -0.71 -1.61 2.88
N HIS A 97 -0.59 -0.79 1.83
CA HIS A 97 0.68 -0.69 1.12
C HIS A 97 1.68 0.15 1.91
N PHE A 98 1.23 1.31 2.39
CA PHE A 98 1.96 2.31 3.17
C PHE A 98 3.33 2.74 2.59
N ASN A 99 3.62 2.36 1.35
CA ASN A 99 4.90 2.49 0.70
C ASN A 99 4.71 2.52 -0.84
N PRO A 100 5.33 3.49 -1.53
CA PRO A 100 5.29 3.56 -3.00
C PRO A 100 5.83 2.31 -3.71
N ALA A 101 6.90 1.69 -3.20
CA ALA A 101 7.49 0.48 -3.77
C ALA A 101 6.54 -0.72 -3.67
N VAL A 102 5.88 -0.88 -2.52
CA VAL A 102 4.86 -1.92 -2.32
C VAL A 102 3.66 -1.68 -3.24
N THR A 103 3.23 -0.43 -3.37
CA THR A 103 2.15 -0.03 -4.29
C THR A 103 2.49 -0.40 -5.73
N LEU A 104 3.71 -0.09 -6.17
CA LEU A 104 4.16 -0.42 -7.52
C LEU A 104 4.24 -1.94 -7.73
N ALA A 105 4.70 -2.70 -6.75
CA ALA A 105 4.73 -4.16 -6.85
C ALA A 105 3.32 -4.77 -6.93
N PHE A 106 2.35 -4.26 -6.17
CA PHE A 106 0.96 -4.69 -6.29
C PHE A 106 0.36 -4.33 -7.66
N ALA A 107 0.83 -3.25 -8.28
CA ALA A 107 0.45 -2.91 -9.65
C ALA A 107 1.01 -3.91 -10.68
N THR A 108 2.25 -4.40 -10.52
CA THR A 108 2.84 -5.38 -11.46
C THR A 108 2.11 -6.71 -11.46
N VAL A 109 1.57 -7.13 -10.30
CA VAL A 109 0.73 -8.34 -10.17
C VAL A 109 -0.77 -8.07 -10.42
N LYS A 110 -1.12 -6.89 -10.95
CA LYS A 110 -2.50 -6.47 -11.29
C LYS A 110 -3.50 -6.50 -10.12
N LYS A 111 -3.02 -6.31 -8.89
CA LYS A 111 -3.89 -6.22 -7.69
C LYS A 111 -4.47 -4.83 -7.46
N ILE A 112 -3.86 -3.80 -8.05
CA ILE A 112 -4.41 -2.44 -8.10
C ILE A 112 -4.46 -1.91 -9.54
N PRO A 113 -5.47 -1.10 -9.89
CA PRO A 113 -5.51 -0.47 -11.19
C PRO A 113 -4.50 0.69 -11.26
N LEU A 114 -3.89 0.86 -12.43
CA LEU A 114 -2.77 1.81 -12.62
C LEU A 114 -3.13 3.27 -12.34
N ASN A 115 -4.42 3.63 -12.50
CA ASN A 115 -4.93 4.98 -12.23
C ASN A 115 -5.02 5.31 -10.73
N GLU A 116 -5.04 4.31 -9.84
CA GLU A 116 -5.08 4.53 -8.38
C GLU A 116 -3.68 4.78 -7.79
N ILE A 117 -2.61 4.36 -8.48
CA ILE A 117 -1.22 4.48 -8.02
C ILE A 117 -0.85 5.91 -7.58
N PRO A 118 -1.12 6.97 -8.37
CA PRO A 118 -0.73 8.33 -7.98
C PRO A 118 -1.41 8.77 -6.68
N GLY A 119 -2.65 8.34 -6.43
CA GLY A 119 -3.37 8.66 -5.19
C GLY A 119 -2.80 7.95 -3.97
N TYR A 120 -2.39 6.69 -4.11
CA TYR A 120 -1.68 5.96 -3.06
C TYR A 120 -0.34 6.62 -2.72
N ILE A 121 0.46 6.95 -3.73
CA ILE A 121 1.77 7.59 -3.53
C ILE A 121 1.59 8.96 -2.85
N ALA A 122 0.62 9.77 -3.33
CA ALA A 122 0.33 11.06 -2.71
C ALA A 122 -0.12 10.90 -1.24
N ALA A 123 -0.97 9.92 -0.95
CA ALA A 123 -1.41 9.62 0.42
C ALA A 123 -0.23 9.27 1.33
N GLN A 124 0.66 8.39 0.87
CA GLN A 124 1.83 7.93 1.62
C GLN A 124 2.81 9.08 1.88
N VAL A 125 3.05 9.94 0.89
CA VAL A 125 3.90 11.14 1.04
C VAL A 125 3.28 12.12 2.03
N VAL A 126 1.97 12.39 1.95
CA VAL A 126 1.28 13.28 2.89
C VAL A 126 1.33 12.72 4.31
N GLY A 127 1.07 11.42 4.48
CA GLY A 127 1.13 10.75 5.78
C GLY A 127 2.53 10.81 6.41
N SER A 128 3.57 10.51 5.64
CA SER A 128 4.96 10.49 6.14
C SER A 128 5.47 11.90 6.49
N ILE A 129 5.17 12.91 5.66
CA ILE A 129 5.52 14.31 5.95
C ILE A 129 4.81 14.80 7.21
N SER A 130 3.51 14.48 7.35
CA SER A 130 2.73 14.87 8.52
C SER A 130 3.29 14.24 9.80
N ALA A 131 3.69 12.97 9.76
CA ALA A 131 4.34 12.30 10.89
C ALA A 131 5.69 12.93 11.23
N GLY A 132 6.50 13.23 10.21
CA GLY A 132 7.78 13.93 10.38
C GLY A 132 7.60 15.30 11.04
N PHE A 133 6.58 16.06 10.65
CA PHE A 133 6.28 17.36 11.25
C PHE A 133 5.88 17.21 12.73
N VAL A 134 5.00 16.25 13.06
CA VAL A 134 4.60 15.99 14.46
C VAL A 134 5.81 15.57 15.30
N LEU A 135 6.65 14.65 14.80
CA LEU A 135 7.87 14.25 15.49
C LEU A 135 8.84 15.43 15.68
N ARG A 136 8.99 16.29 14.68
CA ARG A 136 9.78 17.52 14.77
C ARG A 136 9.24 18.46 15.85
N SER A 137 7.94 18.64 15.94
CA SER A 137 7.32 19.46 17.00
C SER A 137 7.50 18.88 18.40
N LEU A 138 7.48 17.55 18.55
CA LEU A 138 7.59 16.88 19.84
C LEU A 138 9.04 16.74 20.35
N PHE A 139 10.01 16.54 19.44
CA PHE A 139 11.40 16.23 19.79
C PHE A 139 12.41 17.32 19.38
N GLY A 140 11.98 18.36 18.67
CA GLY A 140 12.83 19.48 18.27
C GLY A 140 13.99 19.06 17.35
N GLU A 141 15.17 19.62 17.59
CA GLU A 141 16.42 19.39 16.83
C GLU A 141 16.78 17.90 16.66
N ILE A 142 16.48 17.07 17.67
CA ILE A 142 16.82 15.64 17.67
C ILE A 142 16.06 14.86 16.60
N ALA A 143 14.92 15.37 16.12
CA ALA A 143 14.10 14.69 15.10
C ALA A 143 14.85 14.36 13.81
N HIS A 144 15.87 15.15 13.43
CA HIS A 144 16.70 14.87 12.25
C HIS A 144 17.49 13.56 12.36
N MET A 145 17.70 13.05 13.57
CA MET A 145 18.45 11.82 13.83
C MET A 145 17.64 10.54 13.60
N ALA A 146 16.35 10.66 13.28
CA ALA A 146 15.51 9.51 12.93
C ALA A 146 15.70 9.06 11.47
N ALA A 147 16.50 9.77 10.67
CA ALA A 147 16.83 9.40 9.31
C ALA A 147 17.86 8.26 9.29
N THR A 148 17.70 7.30 8.38
CA THR A 148 18.70 6.27 8.11
C THR A 148 19.90 6.89 7.40
N VAL A 149 21.08 6.73 7.99
CA VAL A 149 22.36 7.19 7.43
C VAL A 149 23.16 5.95 7.01
N PRO A 150 23.74 5.91 5.80
CA PRO A 150 24.59 4.81 5.38
C PRO A 150 25.74 4.57 6.38
N ALA A 151 25.83 3.36 6.93
CA ALA A 151 26.91 3.00 7.86
C ALA A 151 28.24 2.67 7.17
N GLY A 152 28.23 2.46 5.84
CA GLY A 152 29.39 2.02 5.06
C GLY A 152 29.49 2.68 3.70
N SER A 153 30.24 2.07 2.78
CA SER A 153 30.38 2.60 1.41
C SER A 153 29.06 2.55 0.63
N ASP A 154 28.87 3.48 -0.30
CA ASP A 154 27.69 3.54 -1.18
C ASP A 154 27.40 2.18 -1.84
N ARG A 155 28.46 1.47 -2.25
CA ARG A 155 28.36 0.14 -2.88
C ARG A 155 27.81 -0.92 -1.92
N GLN A 156 28.22 -0.88 -0.66
CA GLN A 156 27.74 -1.82 0.37
C GLN A 156 26.28 -1.54 0.71
N SER A 157 25.92 -0.27 0.93
CA SER A 157 24.53 0.12 1.21
C SER A 157 23.60 -0.21 0.03
N PHE A 158 24.06 0.00 -1.20
CA PHE A 158 23.29 -0.37 -2.39
C PHE A 158 23.00 -1.87 -2.50
N VAL A 159 24.02 -2.72 -2.29
CA VAL A 159 23.83 -4.19 -2.33
C VAL A 159 22.90 -4.65 -1.21
N LEU A 160 23.08 -4.09 -0.02
CA LEU A 160 22.26 -4.41 1.14
C LEU A 160 20.79 -4.01 0.90
N GLU A 161 20.53 -2.80 0.40
CA GLU A 161 19.20 -2.29 0.05
C GLU A 161 18.46 -3.22 -0.94
N ILE A 162 19.17 -3.70 -1.99
CA ILE A 162 18.59 -4.64 -2.96
C ILE A 162 18.18 -5.94 -2.27
N LEU A 163 19.03 -6.51 -1.42
CA LEU A 163 18.77 -7.79 -0.76
C LEU A 163 17.60 -7.69 0.21
N ILE A 164 17.56 -6.64 1.04
CA ILE A 164 16.48 -6.44 2.02
C ILE A 164 15.15 -6.09 1.35
N THR A 165 15.17 -5.28 0.29
CA THR A 165 13.98 -4.93 -0.47
C THR A 165 13.44 -6.16 -1.20
N PHE A 166 14.32 -6.96 -1.80
CA PHE A 166 13.92 -8.23 -2.41
C PHE A 166 13.26 -9.15 -1.39
N LEU A 167 13.84 -9.33 -0.20
CA LEU A 167 13.26 -10.18 0.85
C LEU A 167 11.89 -9.67 1.30
N LEU A 168 11.77 -8.36 1.58
CA LEU A 168 10.51 -7.75 1.99
C LEU A 168 9.45 -7.94 0.90
N MET A 169 9.79 -7.63 -0.35
CA MET A 169 8.85 -7.74 -1.47
C MET A 169 8.50 -9.19 -1.80
N PHE A 170 9.44 -10.12 -1.67
CA PHE A 170 9.19 -11.55 -1.85
C PHE A 170 8.16 -12.05 -0.85
N VAL A 171 8.29 -11.69 0.43
CA VAL A 171 7.31 -12.06 1.47
C VAL A 171 5.98 -11.39 1.20
N VAL A 172 5.97 -10.07 1.00
CA VAL A 172 4.76 -9.28 0.76
C VAL A 172 3.96 -9.81 -0.43
N CYS A 173 4.60 -10.10 -1.56
CA CYS A 173 3.94 -10.72 -2.71
C CYS A 173 3.52 -12.17 -2.40
N GLY A 174 4.39 -12.97 -1.78
CA GLY A 174 4.12 -14.36 -1.46
C GLY A 174 2.88 -14.54 -0.56
N VAL A 175 2.75 -13.76 0.51
CA VAL A 175 1.62 -13.87 1.45
C VAL A 175 0.43 -12.97 1.12
N GLY A 176 0.65 -11.87 0.40
CA GLY A 176 -0.40 -10.90 0.09
C GLY A 176 -1.11 -11.15 -1.25
N THR A 177 -0.51 -11.94 -2.15
CA THR A 177 -1.03 -12.09 -3.52
C THR A 177 -1.36 -13.53 -3.91
N ASP A 178 -0.71 -14.52 -3.31
CA ASP A 178 -0.93 -15.94 -3.57
C ASP A 178 -2.14 -16.47 -2.78
N THR A 179 -3.13 -17.00 -3.47
CA THR A 179 -4.35 -17.56 -2.86
C THR A 179 -4.10 -18.88 -2.10
N ARG A 180 -2.91 -19.48 -2.24
CA ARG A 180 -2.48 -20.67 -1.49
C ARG A 180 -1.87 -20.32 -0.13
N ALA A 181 -1.48 -19.06 0.08
CA ALA A 181 -0.96 -18.60 1.36
C ALA A 181 -2.10 -18.37 2.36
N VAL A 182 -1.80 -18.51 3.65
CA VAL A 182 -2.76 -18.23 4.74
C VAL A 182 -2.91 -16.71 4.88
N GLY A 183 -3.88 -16.13 4.17
CA GLY A 183 -4.08 -14.68 4.12
C GLY A 183 -4.35 -14.03 5.49
N GLU A 184 -4.87 -14.78 6.46
CA GLU A 184 -5.06 -14.31 7.84
C GLU A 184 -3.74 -14.05 8.57
N LEU A 185 -2.64 -14.69 8.14
CA LEU A 185 -1.30 -14.53 8.72
C LEU A 185 -0.45 -13.49 7.99
N THR A 186 -0.98 -12.82 6.95
CA THR A 186 -0.23 -11.86 6.14
C THR A 186 0.40 -10.76 6.98
N GLY A 187 -0.35 -10.19 7.94
CA GLY A 187 0.18 -9.15 8.84
C GLY A 187 1.33 -9.66 9.71
N LEU A 188 1.21 -10.86 10.28
CA LEU A 188 2.25 -11.48 11.11
C LEU A 188 3.51 -11.77 10.29
N ALA A 189 3.36 -12.34 9.10
CA ALA A 189 4.48 -12.67 8.21
C ALA A 189 5.24 -11.40 7.80
N VAL A 190 4.53 -10.39 7.30
CA VAL A 190 5.16 -9.12 6.86
C VAL A 190 5.78 -8.39 8.05
N GLY A 191 5.09 -8.31 9.19
CA GLY A 191 5.62 -7.68 10.40
C GLY A 191 6.88 -8.37 10.92
N ALA A 192 6.89 -9.70 10.99
CA ALA A 192 8.08 -10.48 11.38
C ALA A 192 9.25 -10.27 10.42
N THR A 193 8.99 -10.20 9.11
CA THR A 193 10.02 -9.86 8.11
C THR A 193 10.60 -8.48 8.35
N VAL A 194 9.77 -7.49 8.67
CA VAL A 194 10.25 -6.13 9.01
C VAL A 194 11.12 -6.16 10.27
N VAL A 195 10.73 -6.89 11.34
CA VAL A 195 11.61 -7.05 12.52
C VAL A 195 12.97 -7.60 12.11
N MET A 196 13.01 -8.70 11.34
CA MET A 196 14.27 -9.33 10.92
C MET A 196 15.13 -8.41 10.08
N VAL A 197 14.54 -7.68 9.14
CA VAL A 197 15.27 -6.73 8.29
C VAL A 197 15.83 -5.59 9.14
N VAL A 198 15.05 -5.01 10.04
CA VAL A 198 15.55 -3.90 10.89
C VAL A 198 16.64 -4.38 11.85
N ILE A 199 16.55 -5.60 12.39
CA ILE A 199 17.63 -6.17 13.22
C ILE A 199 18.95 -6.24 12.44
N VAL A 200 18.90 -6.68 11.17
CA VAL A 200 20.10 -6.94 10.35
C VAL A 200 20.64 -5.68 9.67
N ALA A 201 19.75 -4.74 9.30
CA ALA A 201 20.05 -3.64 8.39
C ALA A 201 19.64 -2.25 8.90
N GLY A 202 19.02 -2.15 10.07
CA GLY A 202 18.55 -0.89 10.67
C GLY A 202 19.62 -0.08 11.38
#